data_AF-A0A0A0KND4-F1
#
_entry.id   AF-A0A0A0KND4-F1
#
_cell.length_a   1.000
_cell.length_b   1.000
_cell.length_c   1.000
_cell.angle_alpha   90.00
_cell.angle_beta   90.00
_cell.angle_gamma   90.00
#
_symmetry.space_group_name_H-M   'P 1'
#
loop_
_entity.id
_entity.type
_entity.pdbx_description
1 polymer ?
#
loop_
_entity_poly.entity_id
_entity_poly.type
_entity_poly.pdbx_seq_one_letter_code
_entity_poly.pdbx_strand_id
1 'polypeptide(L)'
;MHGREHPVANNLGTETVMEKINHPAHIPTFRAALVLLAAFGVIPTIAFNVYNVCKVVQARKGSMLLALAMLYPFLVLVGGVLAWDHLSPSDIIGSYPHLVITGTGLAFGFLVGRMILAHLCDEPKGLKTGMCMSLLFLPLAIANTLTARLNDGVPLVDESLVVLGYCLFTGALYLHFATSVIHEITTALGIYCFRITRKEA
;
A
#
# COMPACT_ATOMS: atom_id res chain seq x y z
N MET A 1 -55.89 -1.28 54.81
CA MET A 1 -54.60 -2.01 54.76
C MET A 1 -54.23 -2.14 53.29
N HIS A 2 -53.22 -1.41 52.82
CA HIS A 2 -51.86 -1.94 52.63
C HIS A 2 -51.82 -2.83 51.37
N GLY A 3 -51.10 -2.54 50.28
CA GLY A 3 -50.03 -1.57 50.09
C GLY A 3 -49.72 -1.32 48.60
N ARG A 4 -48.85 -0.33 48.39
CA ARG A 4 -48.09 -0.02 47.18
C ARG A 4 -47.34 -1.26 46.69
N GLU A 5 -47.29 -1.50 45.37
CA GLU A 5 -46.09 -1.96 44.66
C GLU A 5 -46.05 -1.39 43.23
N HIS A 6 -45.06 -0.52 42.98
CA HIS A 6 -44.46 -0.33 41.65
C HIS A 6 -43.58 -1.57 41.35
N PRO A 7 -43.44 -1.96 40.07
CA PRO A 7 -42.17 -1.71 39.35
C PRO A 7 -42.44 -1.38 37.86
N VAL A 8 -42.06 -0.22 37.30
CA VAL A 8 -40.70 0.20 36.90
C VAL A 8 -39.78 -0.98 36.56
N ALA A 9 -40.01 -1.67 35.43
CA ALA A 9 -39.03 -2.61 34.88
C ALA A 9 -39.19 -2.93 33.37
N ASN A 10 -39.80 -2.07 32.56
CA ASN A 10 -39.96 -2.34 31.11
C ASN A 10 -39.28 -1.34 30.16
N ASN A 11 -38.51 -0.38 30.68
CA ASN A 11 -37.82 0.62 29.84
C ASN A 11 -36.34 0.27 29.56
N LEU A 12 -35.72 -0.60 30.35
CA LEU A 12 -34.29 -0.92 30.18
C LEU A 12 -34.02 -1.82 28.96
N GLY A 13 -34.98 -2.68 28.59
CA GLY A 13 -34.89 -3.57 27.42
C GLY A 13 -35.26 -2.88 26.10
N THR A 14 -36.16 -1.89 26.14
CA THR A 14 -36.53 -1.09 24.97
C THR A 14 -35.49 -0.01 24.67
N GLU A 15 -34.85 0.60 25.67
CA GLU A 15 -33.73 1.52 25.44
C GLU A 15 -32.49 0.82 24.87
N THR A 16 -32.12 -0.38 25.35
CA THR A 16 -30.97 -1.13 24.79
C THR A 16 -31.22 -1.69 23.39
N VAL A 17 -32.47 -2.01 23.04
CA VAL A 17 -32.85 -2.41 21.68
C VAL A 17 -32.88 -1.19 20.75
N MET A 18 -33.40 -0.04 21.20
CA MET A 18 -33.41 1.19 20.42
C MET A 18 -32.03 1.83 20.27
N GLU A 19 -31.14 1.69 21.25
CA GLU A 19 -29.74 2.14 21.18
C GLU A 19 -28.92 1.29 20.20
N LYS A 20 -29.21 -0.02 20.10
CA LYS A 20 -28.65 -0.89 19.05
C LYS A 20 -29.27 -0.68 17.66
N ILE A 21 -30.53 -0.24 17.59
CA ILE A 21 -31.21 0.05 16.31
C ILE A 21 -30.88 1.46 15.78
N ASN A 22 -30.35 2.37 16.60
CA ASN A 22 -30.02 3.75 16.17
C ASN A 22 -28.57 3.93 15.68
N HIS A 23 -27.82 2.85 15.43
CA HIS A 23 -26.52 2.88 14.76
C HIS A 23 -26.39 2.13 13.40
N PRO A 24 -27.35 2.13 12.43
CA PRO A 24 -27.19 1.42 11.18
C PRO A 24 -27.20 2.35 9.94
N ALA A 25 -26.42 3.43 9.91
CA ALA A 25 -26.44 4.33 8.74
C ALA A 25 -25.10 4.95 8.29
N HIS A 26 -24.01 4.86 9.06
CA HIS A 26 -22.74 5.48 8.65
C HIS A 26 -21.81 4.53 7.85
N ILE A 27 -21.99 3.21 7.99
CA ILE A 27 -21.23 2.17 7.30
C ILE A 27 -21.64 1.97 5.81
N PRO A 28 -22.94 2.00 5.42
CA PRO A 28 -23.33 1.76 4.04
C PRO A 28 -22.97 2.91 3.08
N THR A 29 -23.00 4.16 3.55
CA THR A 29 -22.64 5.35 2.77
C THR A 29 -21.16 5.37 2.40
N PHE A 30 -20.26 5.05 3.33
CA PHE A 30 -18.82 4.94 3.04
C PHE A 30 -18.54 3.84 2.02
N ARG A 31 -19.13 2.65 2.20
CA ARG A 31 -18.98 1.54 1.23
C ARG A 31 -19.52 1.91 -0.15
N ALA A 32 -20.70 2.54 -0.22
CA ALA A 32 -21.27 3.00 -1.47
C ALA A 32 -20.40 4.08 -2.14
N ALA A 33 -19.87 5.03 -1.37
CA ALA A 33 -18.96 6.05 -1.87
C ALA A 33 -17.67 5.44 -2.43
N LEU A 34 -17.09 4.43 -1.76
CA LEU A 34 -15.93 3.70 -2.25
C LEU A 34 -16.21 2.96 -3.56
N VAL A 35 -17.36 2.29 -3.67
CA VAL A 35 -17.76 1.58 -4.89
C VAL A 35 -17.99 2.55 -6.05
N LEU A 36 -18.66 3.68 -5.80
CA LEU A 36 -18.86 4.72 -6.80
C LEU A 36 -17.55 5.37 -7.24
N LEU A 37 -16.65 5.67 -6.31
CA LEU A 37 -15.31 6.18 -6.60
C LEU A 37 -14.50 5.17 -7.42
N ALA A 38 -14.59 3.88 -7.11
CA ALA A 38 -13.93 2.83 -7.87
C ALA A 38 -14.52 2.73 -9.30
N ALA A 39 -15.84 2.68 -9.42
CA ALA A 39 -16.53 2.48 -10.70
C ALA A 39 -16.40 3.68 -11.66
N PHE A 40 -16.48 4.91 -11.14
CA PHE A 40 -16.51 6.13 -11.96
C PHE A 40 -15.23 6.94 -11.91
N GLY A 41 -14.41 6.79 -10.87
CA GLY A 41 -13.10 7.44 -10.77
C GLY A 41 -11.99 6.51 -11.23
N VAL A 42 -11.78 5.41 -10.51
CA VAL A 42 -10.60 4.57 -10.68
C VAL A 42 -10.61 3.80 -12.01
N ILE A 43 -11.71 3.11 -12.32
CA ILE A 43 -11.81 2.28 -13.53
C ILE A 43 -11.64 3.11 -14.81
N PRO A 44 -12.34 4.25 -15.00
CA PRO A 44 -12.15 5.07 -16.19
C PRO A 44 -10.74 5.63 -16.27
N THR A 45 -10.18 6.10 -15.15
CA THR A 45 -8.82 6.67 -15.13
C THR A 45 -7.77 5.63 -15.53
N ILE A 46 -7.86 4.40 -15.02
CA ILE A 46 -6.97 3.30 -15.41
C ILE A 46 -7.15 2.98 -16.89
N ALA A 47 -8.39 2.85 -17.37
CA ALA A 47 -8.67 2.53 -18.77
C ALA A 47 -8.12 3.59 -19.73
N PHE A 48 -8.33 4.88 -19.43
CA PHE A 48 -7.78 5.98 -20.22
C PHE A 48 -6.25 6.04 -20.17
N ASN A 49 -5.65 5.79 -19.01
CA ASN A 49 -4.19 5.75 -18.88
C ASN A 49 -3.58 4.61 -19.71
N VAL A 50 -4.17 3.41 -19.66
CA VAL A 50 -3.75 2.27 -20.48
C VAL A 50 -3.91 2.60 -21.97
N TYR A 51 -5.06 3.14 -22.38
CA TYR A 51 -5.30 3.54 -23.76
C TYR A 51 -4.27 4.57 -24.25
N ASN A 52 -3.96 5.58 -23.43
CA ASN A 52 -2.99 6.62 -23.76
C ASN A 52 -1.57 6.05 -23.88
N VAL A 53 -1.17 5.14 -22.99
CA VAL A 53 0.13 4.46 -23.09
C VAL A 53 0.20 3.62 -24.37
N CYS A 54 -0.82 2.81 -24.66
CA CYS A 54 -0.90 2.02 -25.90
C CYS A 54 -0.80 2.90 -27.15
N LYS A 55 -1.54 4.01 -27.18
CA LYS A 55 -1.54 4.97 -28.29
C LYS A 55 -0.17 5.62 -28.48
N VAL A 56 0.47 6.09 -27.40
CA VAL A 56 1.78 6.75 -27.45
C VAL A 56 2.89 5.78 -27.86
N VAL A 57 2.86 4.54 -27.38
CA VAL A 57 3.81 3.49 -27.77
C VAL A 57 3.69 3.18 -29.26
N GLN A 58 2.47 3.00 -29.77
CA GLN A 58 2.21 2.79 -31.20
C GLN A 58 2.67 3.99 -32.04
N ALA A 59 2.35 5.21 -31.62
CA ALA A 59 2.73 6.43 -32.33
C ALA A 59 4.26 6.67 -32.38
N ARG A 60 5.01 6.24 -31.35
CA ARG A 60 6.46 6.41 -31.31
C ARG A 60 7.26 5.23 -31.90
N LYS A 61 6.60 4.20 -32.46
CA LYS A 61 7.23 2.93 -32.87
C LYS A 61 8.15 2.34 -31.79
N GLY A 62 7.86 2.63 -30.53
CA GLY A 62 8.66 2.19 -29.40
C GLY A 62 8.40 0.72 -29.11
N SER A 63 9.34 0.06 -28.43
CA SER A 63 9.11 -1.29 -27.93
C SER A 63 8.04 -1.29 -26.85
N MET A 64 6.86 -1.83 -27.15
CA MET A 64 5.79 -2.08 -26.18
C MET A 64 6.27 -2.96 -25.02
N LEU A 65 7.27 -3.79 -25.28
CA LEU A 65 7.93 -4.67 -24.31
C LEU A 65 8.69 -3.88 -23.24
N LEU A 66 9.30 -2.74 -23.59
CA LEU A 66 10.00 -1.88 -22.63
C LEU A 66 9.01 -1.16 -21.69
N ALA A 67 7.87 -0.71 -22.22
CA ALA A 67 6.80 -0.13 -21.41
C ALA A 67 6.18 -1.17 -20.46
N LEU A 68 5.97 -2.40 -20.95
CA LEU A 68 5.47 -3.51 -20.14
C LEU A 68 6.49 -3.93 -19.05
N ALA A 69 7.79 -3.94 -19.38
CA ALA A 69 8.85 -4.25 -18.42
C ALA A 69 8.94 -3.23 -17.27
N MET A 70 8.55 -1.97 -17.50
CA MET A 70 8.44 -0.97 -16.43
C MET A 70 7.21 -1.17 -15.53
N LEU A 71 6.12 -1.70 -16.08
CA LEU A 71 4.91 -1.99 -15.32
C LEU A 71 5.03 -3.26 -14.48
N TYR A 72 5.84 -4.22 -14.94
CA TYR A 72 6.08 -5.50 -14.29
C TYR A 72 6.35 -5.42 -12.77
N PRO A 73 7.30 -4.62 -12.24
CA PRO A 73 7.55 -4.56 -10.79
C PRO A 73 6.35 -4.10 -9.97
N PHE A 74 5.47 -3.27 -10.52
CA PHE A 74 4.23 -2.86 -9.85
C PHE A 74 3.23 -4.02 -9.77
N LEU A 75 3.07 -4.76 -10.87
CA LEU A 75 2.19 -5.93 -10.90
C LEU A 75 2.67 -7.02 -9.95
N VAL A 76 3.98 -7.25 -9.87
CA VAL A 76 4.55 -8.24 -8.95
C VAL A 76 4.41 -7.79 -7.49
N LEU A 77 4.57 -6.50 -7.18
CA LEU A 77 4.32 -5.99 -5.83
C LEU A 77 2.88 -6.22 -5.41
N VAL A 78 1.90 -5.79 -6.22
CA VAL A 78 0.47 -5.97 -5.91
C VAL A 78 0.10 -7.45 -5.86
N GLY A 79 0.49 -8.22 -6.88
CA GLY A 79 0.19 -9.64 -6.97
C GLY A 79 0.83 -10.44 -5.84
N GLY A 80 2.05 -10.11 -5.42
CA GLY A 80 2.72 -10.82 -4.33
C GLY A 80 2.17 -10.48 -2.95
N VAL A 81 1.71 -9.25 -2.71
CA VAL A 81 0.99 -8.89 -1.47
C VAL A 81 -0.36 -9.63 -1.41
N LEU A 82 -1.10 -9.66 -2.52
CA LEU A 82 -2.36 -10.40 -2.59
C LEU A 82 -2.15 -11.91 -2.44
N ALA A 83 -1.11 -12.46 -3.07
CA ALA A 83 -0.76 -13.87 -2.91
C ALA A 83 -0.39 -14.18 -1.45
N TRP A 84 0.39 -13.30 -0.81
CA TRP A 84 0.74 -13.44 0.61
C TRP A 84 -0.51 -13.44 1.49
N ASP A 85 -1.43 -12.50 1.28
CA ASP A 85 -2.70 -12.44 2.01
C ASP A 85 -3.56 -13.71 1.81
N HIS A 86 -3.75 -14.15 0.56
CA HIS A 86 -4.51 -15.36 0.25
C HIS A 86 -3.89 -16.65 0.82
N LEU A 87 -2.57 -16.71 0.94
CA LEU A 87 -1.85 -17.86 1.48
C LEU A 87 -1.79 -17.84 3.02
N SER A 88 -1.99 -16.68 3.65
CA SER A 88 -1.84 -16.53 5.09
C SER A 88 -3.01 -17.13 5.86
N PRO A 89 -2.77 -18.06 6.81
CA PRO A 89 -3.81 -18.64 7.65
C PRO A 89 -4.44 -17.64 8.63
N SER A 90 -3.74 -16.57 9.02
CA SER A 90 -4.20 -15.64 10.06
C SER A 90 -4.77 -14.31 9.56
N ASP A 91 -5.04 -14.19 8.25
CA ASP A 91 -5.59 -12.97 7.64
C ASP A 91 -4.81 -11.71 8.05
N ILE A 92 -3.64 -11.54 7.42
CA ILE A 92 -2.69 -10.47 7.75
C ILE A 92 -3.30 -9.08 7.52
N ILE A 93 -4.11 -8.92 6.47
CA ILE A 93 -4.79 -7.65 6.17
C ILE A 93 -5.89 -7.37 7.19
N GLY A 94 -6.61 -8.39 7.67
CA GLY A 94 -7.58 -8.25 8.75
C GLY A 94 -6.94 -7.90 10.10
N SER A 95 -5.79 -8.50 10.41
CA SER A 95 -5.13 -8.38 11.72
C SER A 95 -4.25 -7.14 11.86
N TYR A 96 -3.51 -6.77 10.81
CA TYR A 96 -2.56 -5.64 10.82
C TYR A 96 -2.69 -4.72 9.59
N PRO A 97 -3.90 -4.19 9.30
CA PRO A 97 -4.17 -3.43 8.07
C PRO A 97 -3.26 -2.21 7.93
N HIS A 98 -2.99 -1.50 9.03
CA HIS A 98 -2.18 -0.28 9.00
C HIS A 98 -0.75 -0.55 8.57
N LEU A 99 -0.09 -1.58 9.11
CA LEU A 99 1.31 -1.88 8.78
C LEU A 99 1.44 -2.36 7.33
N VAL A 100 0.48 -3.16 6.86
CA VAL A 100 0.48 -3.65 5.47
C VAL A 100 0.27 -2.49 4.50
N ILE A 101 -0.71 -1.62 4.75
CA ILE A 101 -0.97 -0.44 3.91
C ILE A 101 0.23 0.51 3.91
N THR A 102 0.85 0.75 5.06
CA THR A 102 2.03 1.61 5.15
C THR A 102 3.24 1.01 4.42
N GLY A 103 3.55 -0.27 4.65
CA GLY A 103 4.68 -0.94 3.99
C GLY A 103 4.51 -1.02 2.47
N THR A 104 3.31 -1.38 2.00
CA THR A 104 2.99 -1.42 0.57
C THR A 104 3.00 -0.03 -0.07
N GLY A 105 2.50 0.98 0.63
CA GLY A 105 2.54 2.38 0.19
C GLY A 105 3.98 2.90 0.05
N LEU A 106 4.86 2.59 1.01
CA LEU A 106 6.28 2.95 0.94
C LEU A 106 7.01 2.22 -0.21
N ALA A 107 6.74 0.92 -0.39
CA ALA A 107 7.27 0.15 -1.50
C ALA A 107 6.81 0.69 -2.86
N PHE A 108 5.52 1.03 -2.99
CA PHE A 108 4.95 1.64 -4.18
C PHE A 108 5.57 3.01 -4.46
N GLY A 109 5.70 3.86 -3.44
CA GLY A 109 6.34 5.17 -3.54
C GLY A 109 7.80 5.08 -3.98
N PHE A 110 8.56 4.09 -3.50
CA PHE A 110 9.92 3.82 -3.97
C PHE A 110 9.95 3.43 -5.46
N LEU A 111 9.06 2.53 -5.90
CA LEU A 111 8.98 2.12 -7.31
C LEU A 111 8.63 3.30 -8.23
N VAL A 112 7.62 4.10 -7.87
CA VAL A 112 7.24 5.31 -8.64
C VAL A 112 8.38 6.33 -8.64
N GLY A 113 9.02 6.56 -7.49
CA GLY A 113 10.14 7.51 -7.38
C GLY A 113 11.31 7.12 -8.28
N ARG A 114 11.71 5.85 -8.29
CA ARG A 114 12.75 5.34 -9.20
C ARG A 114 12.34 5.40 -10.67
N MET A 115 11.07 5.17 -10.98
CA MET A 115 10.54 5.32 -12.35
C MET A 115 10.64 6.77 -12.84
N ILE A 116 10.21 7.73 -12.02
CA ILE A 116 10.31 9.17 -12.34
C ILE A 116 11.78 9.56 -12.55
N LEU A 117 12.67 9.17 -11.65
CA LEU A 117 14.10 9.47 -11.75
C LEU A 117 14.72 8.88 -13.04
N ALA A 118 14.39 7.64 -13.39
CA ALA A 118 14.88 7.02 -14.62
C ALA A 118 14.37 7.72 -15.88
N HIS A 119 13.20 8.37 -15.82
CA HIS A 119 12.69 9.20 -16.91
C HIS A 119 13.34 10.59 -16.97
N LEU A 120 13.71 11.17 -15.82
CA LEU A 120 14.30 12.52 -15.74
C LEU A 120 15.81 12.52 -16.02
N CYS A 121 16.53 11.51 -15.55
CA CYS A 121 17.99 11.42 -15.65
C CYS A 121 18.47 10.63 -16.88
N ASP A 122 17.55 10.19 -17.75
CA ASP A 122 17.82 9.28 -18.88
C ASP A 122 18.64 8.02 -18.48
N GLU A 123 18.54 7.61 -17.21
CA GLU A 123 19.13 6.39 -16.66
C GLU A 123 18.60 5.17 -17.43
N PRO A 124 19.41 4.12 -17.68
CA PRO A 124 18.94 2.91 -18.33
C PRO A 124 17.65 2.37 -17.67
N LYS A 125 16.59 2.41 -18.48
CA LYS A 125 15.23 2.02 -18.14
C LYS A 125 15.15 0.52 -17.85
N GLY A 126 14.92 0.13 -16.60
CA GLY A 126 14.42 -1.21 -16.27
C GLY A 126 15.44 -2.22 -15.70
N LEU A 127 14.98 -2.97 -14.69
CA LEU A 127 15.50 -4.21 -14.07
C LEU A 127 16.96 -4.25 -13.53
N LYS A 128 17.91 -3.55 -14.16
CA LYS A 128 19.34 -3.57 -13.80
C LYS A 128 19.69 -2.57 -12.68
N THR A 129 18.81 -1.60 -12.41
CA THR A 129 19.03 -0.47 -11.47
C THR A 129 18.47 -0.69 -10.05
N GLY A 130 18.37 -1.93 -9.57
CA GLY A 130 17.98 -2.19 -8.17
C GLY A 130 16.50 -1.89 -7.84
N MET A 131 15.64 -1.65 -8.84
CA MET A 131 14.18 -1.52 -8.62
C MET A 131 13.57 -2.79 -8.00
N CYS A 132 14.20 -3.95 -8.20
CA CYS A 132 13.77 -5.23 -7.62
C CYS A 132 14.11 -5.36 -6.12
N MET A 133 14.89 -4.44 -5.53
CA MET A 133 15.27 -4.53 -4.12
C MET A 133 14.07 -4.48 -3.19
N SER A 134 13.03 -3.69 -3.52
CA SER A 134 11.79 -3.68 -2.74
C SER A 134 11.00 -4.99 -2.87
N LEU A 135 11.23 -5.76 -3.94
CA LEU A 135 10.58 -7.06 -4.17
C LEU A 135 11.28 -8.21 -3.44
N LEU A 136 12.54 -8.07 -3.00
CA LEU A 136 13.28 -9.18 -2.38
C LEU A 136 12.64 -9.69 -1.08
N PHE A 137 11.89 -8.85 -0.38
CA PHE A 137 11.20 -9.24 0.84
C PHE A 137 9.96 -10.11 0.57
N LEU A 138 9.31 -9.95 -0.59
CA LEU A 138 8.08 -10.66 -0.94
C LEU A 138 8.26 -12.18 -1.04
N PRO A 139 9.27 -12.72 -1.77
CA PRO A 139 9.52 -14.15 -1.83
C PRO A 139 9.83 -14.77 -0.46
N LEU A 140 10.52 -14.03 0.42
CA LEU A 140 10.80 -14.47 1.78
C LEU A 140 9.52 -14.54 2.63
N ALA A 141 8.65 -13.55 2.50
CA ALA A 141 7.35 -13.53 3.18
C ALA A 141 6.44 -14.68 2.70
N ILE A 142 6.39 -14.91 1.38
CA ILE A 142 5.62 -16.00 0.76
C ILE A 142 6.20 -17.37 1.16
N ALA A 143 7.52 -17.51 1.21
CA ALA A 143 8.15 -18.75 1.67
C ALA A 143 7.83 -19.03 3.13
N ASN A 144 7.88 -18.02 4.01
CA ASN A 144 7.53 -18.17 5.42
C ASN A 144 6.08 -18.63 5.63
N THR A 145 5.12 -18.04 4.90
CA THR A 145 3.72 -18.48 4.98
C THR A 145 3.51 -19.87 4.38
N LEU A 146 4.17 -20.19 3.26
CA LEU A 146 4.11 -21.52 2.68
C LEU A 146 4.65 -22.59 3.63
N THR A 147 5.75 -22.30 4.34
CA THR A 147 6.29 -23.19 5.38
C THR A 147 5.32 -23.33 6.56
N ALA A 148 4.66 -22.26 6.98
CA ALA A 148 3.62 -22.33 8.02
C ALA A 148 2.45 -23.25 7.60
N ARG A 149 2.06 -23.21 6.32
CA ARG A 149 0.99 -24.07 5.77
C ARG A 149 1.39 -25.54 5.67
N LEU A 150 2.65 -25.83 5.40
CA LEU A 150 3.17 -27.20 5.28
C LEU A 150 3.45 -27.86 6.65
N ASN A 151 3.62 -27.08 7.70
CA ASN A 151 4.04 -27.54 9.03
C ASN A 151 2.91 -27.48 10.07
N ASP A 152 1.69 -27.85 9.66
CA ASP A 152 0.47 -27.87 10.50
C ASP A 152 0.15 -26.52 11.20
N GLY A 153 0.49 -25.40 10.57
CA GLY A 153 0.15 -24.06 11.09
C GLY A 153 1.13 -23.52 12.14
N VAL A 154 2.30 -24.15 12.32
CA VAL A 154 3.39 -23.57 13.13
C VAL A 154 4.29 -22.72 12.23
N PRO A 155 4.14 -21.38 12.23
CA PRO A 155 4.98 -20.51 11.43
C PRO A 155 6.43 -20.52 11.94
N LEU A 156 7.40 -20.47 11.02
CA LEU A 156 8.83 -20.41 11.35
C LEU A 156 9.21 -19.08 12.01
N VAL A 157 8.56 -18.00 11.56
CA VAL A 157 8.62 -16.65 12.12
C VAL A 157 7.19 -16.16 12.26
N ASP A 158 6.86 -15.60 13.43
CA ASP A 158 5.54 -15.04 13.70
C ASP A 158 5.15 -13.99 12.65
N GLU A 159 3.92 -14.07 12.15
CA GLU A 159 3.46 -13.26 11.01
C GLU A 159 3.51 -11.76 11.33
N SER A 160 3.28 -11.39 12.60
CA SER A 160 3.40 -10.01 13.08
C SER A 160 4.82 -9.45 12.86
N LEU A 161 5.84 -10.27 13.09
CA LEU A 161 7.25 -9.90 12.94
C LEU A 161 7.64 -9.82 11.47
N VAL A 162 7.07 -10.68 10.61
CA VAL A 162 7.26 -10.60 9.16
C VAL A 162 6.66 -9.32 8.60
N VAL A 163 5.45 -8.94 9.03
CA VAL A 163 4.79 -7.69 8.61
C VAL A 163 5.54 -6.46 9.12
N LEU A 164 6.00 -6.48 10.37
CA LEU A 164 6.85 -5.42 10.91
C LEU A 164 8.17 -5.32 10.15
N GLY A 165 8.81 -6.46 9.87
CA GLY A 165 10.02 -6.53 9.06
C GLY A 165 9.82 -5.97 7.66
N TYR A 166 8.69 -6.29 7.01
CA TYR A 166 8.33 -5.74 5.71
C TYR A 166 8.19 -4.21 5.75
N CYS A 167 7.48 -3.69 6.76
CA CYS A 167 7.29 -2.25 6.93
C CYS A 167 8.61 -1.51 7.21
N LEU A 168 9.47 -2.07 8.08
CA LEU A 168 10.78 -1.48 8.38
C LEU A 168 11.72 -1.52 7.18
N PHE A 169 11.75 -2.65 6.45
CA PHE A 169 12.57 -2.82 5.26
C PHE A 169 12.17 -1.81 4.16
N THR A 170 10.88 -1.71 3.86
CA THR A 170 10.35 -0.78 2.86
C THR A 170 10.57 0.68 3.27
N GLY A 171 10.41 1.00 4.56
CA GLY A 171 10.74 2.33 5.10
C GLY A 171 12.21 2.70 4.98
N ALA A 172 13.12 1.78 5.32
CA ALA A 172 14.56 2.00 5.19
C ALA A 172 14.97 2.20 3.72
N LEU A 173 14.44 1.37 2.81
CA LEU A 173 14.67 1.53 1.36
C LEU A 173 14.18 2.88 0.84
N TYR A 174 12.98 3.30 1.24
CA TYR A 174 12.42 4.58 0.83
C TYR A 174 13.25 5.76 1.37
N LEU A 175 13.68 5.71 2.63
CA LEU A 175 14.49 6.77 3.24
C LEU A 175 15.88 6.87 2.59
N HIS A 176 16.53 5.73 2.34
CA HIS A 176 17.79 5.68 1.61
C HIS A 176 17.64 6.29 0.21
N PHE A 177 16.58 5.91 -0.51
CA PHE A 177 16.29 6.50 -1.82
C PHE A 177 16.08 8.02 -1.75
N ALA A 178 15.23 8.49 -0.83
CA ALA A 178 14.94 9.91 -0.67
C ALA A 178 16.20 10.72 -0.34
N THR A 179 17.02 10.22 0.58
CA THR A 179 18.28 10.90 0.96
C THR A 179 19.29 10.93 -0.19
N SER A 180 19.45 9.84 -0.95
CA SER A 180 20.28 9.83 -2.17
C SER A 180 19.82 10.87 -3.20
N VAL A 181 18.53 10.92 -3.52
CA VAL A 181 17.98 11.88 -4.50
C VAL A 181 18.17 13.31 -4.03
N ILE A 182 17.90 13.59 -2.74
CA ILE A 182 18.11 14.94 -2.19
C ILE A 182 19.60 15.30 -2.28
N HIS A 183 20.50 14.40 -1.95
CA HIS A 183 21.94 14.65 -1.98
C HIS A 183 22.44 14.94 -3.40
N GLU A 184 21.97 14.16 -4.39
CA GLU A 184 22.33 14.33 -5.79
C GLU A 184 21.84 15.67 -6.34
N ILE A 185 20.58 16.02 -6.08
CA ILE A 185 19.99 17.31 -6.48
C ILE A 185 20.71 18.48 -5.78
N THR A 186 20.90 18.40 -4.46
CA THR A 186 21.56 19.48 -3.70
C THR A 186 23.01 19.70 -4.13
N THR A 187 23.73 18.62 -4.46
CA THR A 187 25.09 18.69 -5.00
C THR A 187 25.10 19.31 -6.40
N ALA A 188 24.18 18.90 -7.28
CA ALA A 188 24.10 19.43 -8.65
C ALA A 188 23.71 20.93 -8.70
N LEU A 189 22.82 21.37 -7.81
CA LEU A 189 22.39 22.77 -7.71
C LEU A 189 23.30 23.65 -6.85
N GLY A 190 24.21 23.06 -6.07
CA GLY A 190 25.06 23.80 -5.12
C GLY A 190 24.28 24.44 -3.95
N ILE A 191 23.06 23.96 -3.68
CA ILE A 191 22.18 24.50 -2.63
C ILE A 191 22.05 23.45 -1.53
N TYR A 192 22.26 23.86 -0.27
CA TYR A 192 22.00 23.01 0.89
C TYR A 192 20.50 23.03 1.24
N CYS A 193 19.68 22.13 0.69
CA CYS A 193 18.22 22.14 0.95
C CYS A 193 17.84 21.97 2.44
N PHE A 194 18.72 21.40 3.26
CA PHE A 194 18.51 21.29 4.72
C PHE A 194 19.19 22.41 5.54
N ARG A 195 19.81 23.40 4.90
CA ARG A 195 20.48 24.53 5.58
C ARG A 195 19.92 25.85 5.04
N ILE A 196 19.06 26.48 5.82
CA ILE A 196 18.55 27.84 5.54
C ILE A 196 19.74 28.81 5.48
N THR A 197 20.01 29.37 4.31
CA THR A 197 20.96 30.48 4.17
C THR A 197 20.29 31.74 4.74
N ARG A 198 20.86 32.32 5.80
CA ARG A 198 20.41 33.62 6.30
C ARG A 198 20.83 34.66 5.27
N LYS A 199 19.88 35.47 4.79
CA LYS A 199 20.15 36.57 3.87
C LYS A 199 20.88 37.66 4.65
N GLU A 200 22.12 37.96 4.27
CA GLU A 200 22.87 39.11 4.80
C GLU A 200 22.09 40.39 4.42
N ALA A 201 21.86 41.24 5.43
CA ALA A 201 21.08 42.48 5.34
C ALA A 201 21.96 43.67 4.96
#